data_AF-A0AA50TMG7-F1
#
_entry.id   AF-A0AA50TMG7-F1
#
_cell.length_a   1.000
_cell.length_b   1.000
_cell.length_c   1.000
_cell.angle_alpha   90.00
_cell.angle_beta   90.00
_cell.angle_gamma   90.00
#
_symmetry.space_group_name_H-M   'P 1'
#
loop_
_entity.id
_entity.type
_entity.pdbx_description
1 polymer ?
#
loop_
_entity_poly.entity_id
_entity_poly.type
_entity_poly.pdbx_seq_one_letter_code
_entity_poly.pdbx_strand_id
1 'polypeptide(L)' 'KAFGAGLLSSFGELQYCLTDKPALKEFEPDVTGLQKYPITEYQPLYFVADSFESAKEK' A
#
# COMPACT_ATOMS: atom_id res chain seq x y z
N LYS A 1 -2.03 -4.76 8.50
CA LYS A 1 -1.69 -3.56 9.33
C LYS A 1 -1.05 -2.53 8.41
N ALA A 2 -1.29 -1.23 8.62
CA ALA A 2 -0.68 -0.17 7.81
C ALA A 2 0.67 0.24 8.39
N PHE A 3 1.68 0.35 7.53
CA PHE A 3 3.04 0.79 7.90
C PHE A 3 3.56 1.95 7.05
N GLY A 4 2.83 2.33 6.00
CA GLY A 4 3.20 3.45 5.14
C GLY A 4 2.97 4.79 5.85
N ALA A 5 3.98 5.68 5.80
CA ALA A 5 3.90 6.99 6.45
C ALA A 5 2.68 7.81 6.00
N GLY A 6 2.35 7.79 4.69
CA GLY A 6 1.17 8.48 4.14
C GLY A 6 -0.15 8.00 4.75
N LEU A 7 -0.29 6.70 4.97
CA LEU A 7 -1.45 6.11 5.63
C LEU A 7 -1.51 6.51 7.11
N LEU A 8 -0.39 6.42 7.81
CA LEU A 8 -0.33 6.75 9.24
C LEU A 8 -0.56 8.24 9.52
N SER A 9 -0.23 9.12 8.57
CA SER A 9 -0.52 10.57 8.67
C SER A 9 -1.91 10.98 8.18
N SER A 10 -2.66 10.06 7.54
CA SER A 10 -3.96 10.35 6.93
C SER A 10 -5.05 9.52 7.59
N PHE A 11 -5.81 10.13 8.49
CA PHE A 11 -6.87 9.43 9.24
C PHE A 11 -7.91 8.76 8.32
N GLY A 12 -8.36 9.47 7.28
CA GLY A 12 -9.36 8.94 6.35
C GLY A 12 -8.81 7.79 5.49
N GLU A 13 -7.55 7.90 5.07
CA GLU A 13 -6.92 6.85 4.26
C GLU A 13 -6.56 5.61 5.08
N LEU A 14 -6.17 5.78 6.35
CA LEU A 14 -5.95 4.67 7.28
C LEU A 14 -7.22 3.85 7.51
N GLN A 15 -8.38 4.50 7.61
CA GLN A 15 -9.65 3.78 7.68
C GLN A 15 -9.98 3.11 6.35
N TYR A 16 -9.79 3.82 5.23
CA TYR A 16 -10.06 3.31 3.88
C TYR A 16 -9.21 2.07 3.54
N CYS A 17 -7.91 2.06 3.86
CA CYS A 17 -6.99 0.97 3.54
C CYS A 17 -7.26 -0.33 4.33
N LEU A 18 -8.07 -0.26 5.39
CA LEU A 18 -8.51 -1.40 6.19
C LEU A 18 -9.91 -1.91 5.80
N THR A 19 -10.53 -1.31 4.78
CA THR A 19 -11.78 -1.80 4.19
C THR A 19 -11.51 -2.71 3.00
N ASP A 20 -12.56 -3.36 2.48
CA ASP A 20 -12.51 -4.14 1.23
C ASP A 20 -12.62 -3.29 -0.06
N LYS A 21 -12.55 -1.96 0.05
CA LYS A 21 -12.62 -1.05 -1.11
C LYS A 21 -11.36 -1.09 -1.99
N PRO A 22 -10.14 -0.92 -1.45
CA PRO A 22 -8.94 -1.03 -2.25
C PRO A 22 -8.59 -2.48 -2.57
N ALA A 23 -7.96 -2.70 -3.70
CA ALA A 23 -7.30 -3.97 -3.99
C ALA A 23 -6.05 -4.12 -3.13
N LEU A 24 -5.79 -5.33 -2.63
CA LEU A 24 -4.54 -5.68 -1.97
C LEU A 24 -3.78 -6.66 -2.86
N LYS A 25 -2.52 -6.39 -3.13
CA LYS A 25 -1.60 -7.29 -3.86
C LYS A 25 -0.35 -7.55 -3.04
N GLU A 26 0.35 -8.63 -3.35
CA GLU A 26 1.66 -8.89 -2.77
C GLU A 26 2.69 -7.85 -3.23
N PHE A 27 3.58 -7.45 -2.32
CA PHE A 27 4.69 -6.57 -2.65
C PHE A 27 5.67 -7.29 -3.58
N GLU A 28 5.74 -6.79 -4.81
CA GLU A 28 6.63 -7.24 -5.88
C GLU A 28 7.34 -5.99 -6.45
N PRO A 29 8.66 -5.86 -6.34
CA PRO A 29 9.36 -4.63 -6.70
C PRO A 29 9.23 -4.27 -8.19
N ASP A 30 9.32 -5.25 -9.09
CA ASP A 30 9.12 -5.08 -10.53
C ASP A 30 7.74 -4.52 -10.90
N VAL A 31 6.70 -4.92 -10.17
CA VAL A 31 5.32 -4.46 -10.42
C VAL A 31 5.06 -3.13 -9.71
N THR A 32 5.49 -3.02 -8.45
CA THR A 32 5.26 -1.87 -7.58
C THR A 32 5.93 -0.62 -8.14
N GLY A 33 7.14 -0.73 -8.69
CA GLY A 33 7.86 0.40 -9.28
C GLY A 33 7.25 0.93 -10.58
N LEU A 34 6.49 0.09 -11.30
CA LEU A 34 5.80 0.45 -12.54
C LEU A 34 4.34 0.85 -12.33
N GLN A 35 3.80 0.62 -11.13
CA GLN A 35 2.41 0.89 -10.80
C GLN A 35 2.15 2.40 -10.76
N LYS A 36 1.22 2.86 -11.60
CA LYS A 36 0.73 4.25 -11.56
C LYS A 36 -0.20 4.44 -10.37
N TYR A 37 -0.10 5.59 -9.71
CA TYR A 37 -0.89 5.96 -8.54
C TYR A 37 -1.48 7.36 -8.67
N PRO A 38 -2.74 7.59 -8.26
CA PRO A 38 -3.30 8.93 -8.13
C PRO A 38 -2.68 9.64 -6.91
N ILE A 39 -2.40 10.95 -7.02
CA ILE A 39 -1.88 11.76 -5.89
C ILE A 39 -2.98 12.56 -5.16
N THR A 40 -4.15 12.72 -5.78
CA THR A 40 -5.27 13.54 -5.27
C THR A 40 -6.39 12.72 -4.64
N GLU A 41 -6.36 11.40 -4.76
CA GLU A 41 -7.42 10.48 -4.34
C GLU A 41 -6.83 9.32 -3.52
N TYR A 42 -7.69 8.55 -2.86
CA TYR A 42 -7.27 7.37 -2.11
C TYR A 42 -6.69 6.30 -3.06
N GLN A 43 -5.68 5.59 -2.58
CA GLN A 43 -5.01 4.59 -3.41
C GLN A 43 -5.96 3.42 -3.70
N PRO A 44 -6.23 3.11 -4.98
CA PRO A 44 -7.11 2.00 -5.34
C PRO A 44 -6.45 0.63 -5.14
N LEU A 45 -5.12 0.62 -4.94
CA LEU A 45 -4.31 -0.59 -4.78
C LEU A 45 -3.26 -0.36 -3.69
N TYR A 46 -3.17 -1.28 -2.74
CA TYR A 46 -2.08 -1.35 -1.77
C TYR A 46 -1.28 -2.64 -1.95
N PHE A 47 0.02 -2.54 -1.69
CA PHE A 47 0.92 -3.68 -1.69
C PHE A 47 1.19 -4.15 -0.26
N VAL A 48 1.03 -5.43 -0.03
CA VAL A 48 1.18 -6.10 1.26
C VAL A 48 2.50 -6.86 1.24
N ALA A 49 3.39 -6.50 2.16
CA ALA A 49 4.60 -7.25 2.44
C ALA A 49 4.36 -8.19 3.63
N ASP A 50 4.84 -9.43 3.51
CA ASP A 50 4.81 -10.43 4.60
C ASP A 50 5.67 -9.97 5.80
N SER A 51 6.85 -9.43 5.51
CA SER A 51 7.77 -8.88 6.52
C SER A 51 8.66 -7.79 5.93
N PHE A 52 9.23 -6.95 6.82
CA PHE A 52 10.23 -5.94 6.41
C PHE A 52 11.50 -6.58 5.83
N GLU A 53 11.86 -7.77 6.31
CA GLU A 53 13.00 -8.54 5.80
C GLU A 53 12.72 -9.03 4.37
N SER A 54 11.56 -9.65 4.14
CA SER A 54 11.14 -10.09 2.81
C SER A 54 11.04 -8.92 1.83
N ALA A 55 10.52 -7.77 2.26
CA ALA A 55 10.45 -6.57 1.42
C ALA A 55 11.83 -5.97 1.08
N LYS A 56 12.87 -6.27 1.87
CA LYS A 56 14.25 -5.83 1.62
C LYS A 56 15.02 -6.82 0.74
N GLU A 57 14.71 -8.11 0.84
CA GLU A 57 15.35 -9.18 0.08
C GLU A 57 14.77 -9.34 -1.33
N LYS A 58 13.54 -8.90 -1.56
CA LYS A 58 12.91 -8.77 -2.88
C LYS A 58 13.48 -7.56 -3.63
#